data_AF-A0A9D4AAX9-F1
#
_entry.id   AF-A0A9D4AAX9-F1
#
_cell.length_a   1.000
_cell.length_b   1.000
_cell.length_c   1.000
_cell.angle_alpha   90.00
_cell.angle_beta   90.00
_cell.angle_gamma   90.00
#
_symmetry.space_group_name_H-M   'P 1'
#
loop_
_entity.id
_entity.type
_entity.pdbx_description
1 polymer ?
#
loop_
_entity_poly.entity_id
_entity_poly.type
_entity_poly.pdbx_seq_one_letter_code
_entity_poly.pdbx_strand_id
1 'polypeptide(L)'
;MKPVHNVSENQRWRKPTFGTVKINCDASTDSGSPMTGIAAIARDCNGKILDRTNALVRTTSVRVAEALALRPGSVLEKRWQWQSIIFESNNKELIYSVKNKVG
;
A
#
# COMPACT_ATOMS: atom_id res chain seq x y z
N MET A 1 -30.39 -0.80 -14.05
CA MET A 1 -29.55 0.39 -13.78
C MET A 1 -28.21 -0.07 -13.26
N LYS A 2 -27.10 0.20 -13.97
CA LYS A 2 -25.75 -0.01 -13.43
C LYS A 2 -25.34 1.25 -12.67
N PRO A 3 -24.78 1.17 -11.45
CA PRO A 3 -24.28 2.36 -10.78
C PRO A 3 -23.09 2.91 -11.57
N VAL A 4 -23.21 4.18 -11.97
CA VAL A 4 -22.11 4.95 -12.54
C VAL A 4 -21.18 5.32 -11.38
N HIS A 5 -20.20 4.46 -11.12
CA HIS A 5 -19.10 4.84 -10.24
C HIS A 5 -18.15 5.70 -11.07
N ASN A 6 -18.22 7.02 -10.89
CA ASN A 6 -17.17 7.96 -11.30
C ASN A 6 -15.88 7.63 -10.53
N VAL A 7 -15.19 6.57 -10.93
CA VAL A 7 -13.81 6.34 -10.57
C VAL A 7 -13.03 7.38 -11.38
N SER A 8 -12.43 8.36 -10.71
CA SER A 8 -11.54 9.28 -11.43
C SER A 8 -10.42 8.45 -12.06
N GLU A 9 -10.45 8.34 -13.39
CA GLU A 9 -9.55 7.50 -14.20
C GLU A 9 -8.10 8.03 -14.22
N ASN A 10 -7.71 8.95 -13.33
CA ASN A 10 -6.47 9.70 -13.46
C ASN A 10 -5.75 10.03 -12.14
N GLN A 11 -5.77 9.13 -11.14
CA GLN A 11 -4.81 9.19 -10.03
C GLN A 11 -3.46 8.62 -10.49
N ARG A 12 -2.78 9.33 -11.39
CA ARG A 12 -1.37 9.05 -11.71
C ARG A 12 -0.55 9.19 -10.44
N TRP A 13 0.50 8.38 -10.29
CA TRP A 13 1.48 8.54 -9.23
C TRP A 13 1.95 10.00 -9.17
N ARG A 14 1.96 10.58 -7.97
CA ARG A 14 2.49 11.92 -7.71
C ARG A 14 3.50 11.85 -6.58
N LYS A 15 4.59 12.61 -6.68
CA LYS A 15 5.49 12.80 -5.53
C LYS A 15 4.71 13.36 -4.32
N PRO A 16 5.03 12.95 -3.08
CA PRO A 16 4.40 13.55 -1.91
C PRO A 16 4.81 15.02 -1.77
N THR A 17 3.98 15.81 -1.09
CA THR A 17 4.29 17.20 -0.73
C THR A 17 5.45 17.25 0.27
N PHE A 18 6.10 18.41 0.38
CA PHE A 18 7.18 18.61 1.35
C PHE A 18 6.70 18.27 2.78
N GLY A 19 7.56 17.60 3.55
CA GLY A 19 7.24 17.15 4.91
C GLY A 19 6.34 15.91 4.99
N THR A 20 5.92 15.33 3.87
CA THR A 20 5.10 14.11 3.83
C THR A 20 5.93 12.92 3.34
N VAL A 21 5.82 11.80 4.06
CA VAL A 21 6.41 10.53 3.65
C VAL A 21 5.38 9.72 2.88
N LYS A 22 5.75 9.23 1.70
CA LYS A 22 4.93 8.26 0.95
C LYS A 22 5.43 6.85 1.20
N ILE A 23 4.53 5.97 1.62
CA ILE A 23 4.79 4.55 1.83
C ILE A 23 4.08 3.77 0.73
N ASN A 24 4.85 3.28 -0.23
CA ASN A 24 4.36 2.38 -1.28
C ASN A 24 4.38 0.94 -0.75
N CYS A 25 3.24 0.26 -0.82
CA CYS A 25 3.06 -1.12 -0.39
C CYS A 25 2.66 -1.99 -1.58
N ASP A 26 3.23 -3.19 -1.67
CA ASP A 26 2.96 -4.14 -2.76
C ASP A 26 3.11 -5.59 -2.31
N ALA A 27 2.44 -6.50 -3.02
CA ALA A 27 2.56 -7.94 -2.83
C ALA A 27 2.97 -8.66 -4.11
N SER A 28 3.70 -9.76 -3.96
CA SER A 28 4.11 -10.63 -5.06
C SER A 28 3.75 -12.06 -4.71
N THR A 29 2.90 -12.66 -5.53
CA THR A 29 2.42 -14.04 -5.39
C THR A 29 3.03 -14.92 -6.47
N ASP A 30 3.38 -16.15 -6.14
CA ASP A 30 3.77 -17.19 -7.10
C ASP A 30 2.69 -18.27 -7.13
N SER A 31 2.15 -18.60 -8.30
CA SER A 31 1.09 -19.61 -8.43
C SER A 31 1.56 -21.03 -8.10
N GLY A 32 2.87 -21.29 -8.12
CA GLY A 32 3.48 -22.55 -7.70
C GLY A 32 3.72 -22.65 -6.19
N SER A 33 3.46 -21.58 -5.42
CA SER A 33 3.84 -21.48 -4.01
C SER A 33 2.70 -20.97 -3.13
N PRO A 34 2.51 -21.52 -1.92
CA PRO A 34 1.60 -20.93 -0.94
C PRO A 34 2.18 -19.68 -0.27
N MET A 35 3.41 -19.29 -0.62
CA MET A 35 4.10 -18.14 -0.06
C MET A 35 3.91 -16.91 -0.95
N THR A 36 3.64 -15.79 -0.30
CA THR A 36 3.53 -14.48 -0.91
C THR A 36 4.55 -13.55 -0.27
N GLY A 37 5.30 -12.83 -1.09
CA GLY A 37 6.13 -11.71 -0.66
C GLY A 37 5.28 -10.47 -0.45
N ILE A 38 5.50 -9.75 0.64
CA ILE A 38 4.90 -8.44 0.90
C ILE A 38 6.00 -7.44 1.23
N ALA A 39 5.88 -6.21 0.75
CA ALA A 39 6.90 -5.18 0.97
C ALA A 39 6.31 -3.78 1.09
N ALA A 40 7.04 -2.91 1.79
CA ALA A 40 6.79 -1.48 1.82
C ALA A 40 8.10 -0.68 1.69
N ILE A 41 8.04 0.43 0.95
CA ILE A 41 9.13 1.39 0.80
C ILE A 41 8.62 2.78 1.15
N ALA A 42 9.28 3.44 2.10
CA ALA A 42 9.02 4.81 2.50
C ALA A 42 9.95 5.80 1.76
N ARG A 43 9.40 6.89 1.22
CA ARG A 43 10.13 7.92 0.48
C ARG A 43 9.75 9.32 0.90
N ASP A 44 10.70 10.24 0.84
CA ASP A 44 10.46 11.68 1.01
C ASP A 44 9.95 12.36 -0.28
N CYS A 45 9.72 13.67 -0.23
CA CYS A 45 9.26 14.48 -1.36
C CYS A 45 10.28 14.63 -2.50
N ASN A 46 11.55 14.29 -2.26
CA ASN A 46 12.61 14.25 -3.28
C ASN A 46 12.74 12.85 -3.89
N GLY A 47 11.94 11.88 -3.44
CA GLY A 47 11.99 10.48 -3.88
C GLY A 47 13.08 9.66 -3.20
N LYS A 48 13.81 10.23 -2.23
CA LYS A 48 14.84 9.52 -1.46
C LYS A 48 14.17 8.47 -0.60
N ILE A 49 14.70 7.25 -0.63
CA ILE A 49 14.24 6.17 0.24
C ILE A 49 14.70 6.48 1.66
N LEU A 50 13.73 6.53 2.58
CA LEU A 50 13.98 6.72 4.01
C LEU A 50 14.18 5.38 4.71
N ASP A 51 13.30 4.42 4.43
CA ASP A 51 13.38 3.04 4.95
C ASP A 51 12.58 2.08 4.05
N ARG A 52 12.80 0.77 4.22
CA ARG A 52 12.09 -0.30 3.52
C ARG A 52 11.99 -1.54 4.41
N THR A 53 10.90 -2.28 4.29
CA THR A 53 10.74 -3.57 4.98
C THR A 53 9.94 -4.55 4.14
N ASN A 54 10.17 -5.84 4.34
CA ASN A 54 9.49 -6.92 3.65
C ASN A 54 9.24 -8.11 4.58
N ALA A 55 8.36 -9.01 4.16
CA ALA A 55 8.10 -10.28 4.83
C ALA A 55 7.58 -11.32 3.83
N LEU A 56 7.67 -12.59 4.21
CA LEU A 56 6.97 -13.69 3.55
C LEU A 56 5.76 -14.08 4.40
N VAL A 57 4.61 -14.22 3.76
CA VAL A 57 3.35 -14.65 4.39
C VAL A 57 2.76 -15.82 3.64
N ARG A 58 2.06 -16.71 4.36
CA ARG A 58 1.33 -17.82 3.75
C ARG A 58 -0.06 -17.34 3.32
N THR A 59 -0.24 -17.14 2.02
CA THR A 59 -1.54 -16.86 1.40
C THR A 59 -1.44 -17.13 -0.10
N THR A 60 -2.52 -17.65 -0.67
CA THR A 60 -2.72 -17.77 -2.12
C THR A 60 -3.76 -16.77 -2.64
N SER A 61 -4.42 -16.03 -1.74
CA SER A 61 -5.38 -15.01 -2.11
C SER A 61 -4.65 -13.69 -2.37
N VAL A 62 -4.67 -13.24 -3.64
CA VAL A 62 -4.14 -11.95 -4.06
C VAL A 62 -4.75 -10.80 -3.26
N ARG A 63 -6.06 -10.86 -2.95
CA ARG A 63 -6.72 -9.83 -2.14
C ARG A 63 -6.15 -9.77 -0.71
N VAL A 64 -5.94 -10.92 -0.09
CA VAL A 64 -5.35 -11.00 1.26
C VAL A 64 -3.89 -10.59 1.23
N ALA A 65 -3.13 -10.99 0.20
CA ALA A 65 -1.75 -10.60 -0.03
C ALA A 65 -1.59 -9.07 -0.04
N GLU A 66 -2.42 -8.39 -0.84
CA GLU A 66 -2.45 -6.94 -0.95
C GLU A 66 -2.83 -6.26 0.36
N ALA A 67 -3.83 -6.79 1.08
CA ALA A 67 -4.18 -6.28 2.41
C ALA A 67 -3.01 -6.43 3.40
N LEU A 68 -2.31 -7.56 3.36
CA LEU A 68 -1.14 -7.82 4.20
C LEU A 68 0.04 -6.92 3.84
N ALA A 69 0.17 -6.45 2.60
CA ALA A 69 1.23 -5.52 2.19
C ALA A 69 1.20 -4.18 2.93
N LEU A 70 0.04 -3.77 3.46
CA LEU A 70 -0.05 -2.58 4.31
C LEU A 70 0.67 -2.76 5.65
N ARG A 71 0.77 -3.99 6.17
CA ARG A 71 1.38 -4.27 7.49
C ARG A 71 2.86 -3.89 7.56
N PRO A 72 3.74 -4.26 6.61
CA PRO A 72 5.09 -3.70 6.48
C PRO A 72 5.12 -2.18 6.56
N GLY A 73 4.22 -1.48 5.87
CA GLY A 73 4.18 -0.03 5.88
C GLY A 73 3.74 0.56 7.23
N SER A 74 2.76 -0.05 7.91
CA SER A 74 2.38 0.34 9.28
C SER A 74 3.51 0.12 10.29
N VAL A 75 4.35 -0.90 10.09
CA VAL A 75 5.54 -1.10 10.92
C VAL A 75 6.53 0.06 10.75
N LEU A 76 6.73 0.55 9.52
CA LEU A 76 7.58 1.72 9.26
C LEU A 76 6.99 2.98 9.90
N GLU A 77 5.69 3.22 9.72
CA GLU A 77 4.98 4.35 10.32
C GLU A 77 5.14 4.39 11.84
N LYS A 78 4.86 3.26 12.53
CA LYS A 78 5.03 3.17 13.98
C LYS A 78 6.46 3.33 14.45
N ARG A 79 7.44 2.79 13.72
CA ARG A 79 8.86 2.86 14.09
C ARG A 79 9.38 4.30 14.05
N TRP A 80 9.03 5.03 13.00
CA TRP A 80 9.61 6.35 12.73
C TRP A 80 8.74 7.50 13.21
N GLN A 81 7.46 7.25 13.47
CA GLN A 81 6.50 8.24 13.95
C GLN A 81 6.47 9.50 13.08
N TRP A 82 6.52 9.33 11.76
CA TRP A 82 6.45 10.44 10.81
C TRP A 82 5.15 11.22 10.99
N GLN A 83 5.24 12.54 11.02
CA GLN A 83 4.11 13.45 11.30
C GLN A 83 3.05 13.46 10.18
N SER A 84 3.46 13.20 8.94
CA SER A 84 2.56 13.17 7.77
C SER A 84 2.94 12.01 6.87
N ILE A 85 1.97 11.13 6.60
CA ILE A 85 2.16 9.91 5.81
C ILE A 85 1.04 9.72 4.78
N ILE A 86 1.41 9.16 3.62
CA ILE A 86 0.48 8.69 2.60
C ILE A 86 0.81 7.24 2.30
N PHE A 87 -0.17 6.35 2.50
CA PHE A 87 -0.10 4.98 1.99
C PHE A 87 -0.55 4.92 0.53
N GLU A 88 0.17 4.17 -0.28
CA GLU A 88 -0.18 3.91 -1.67
C GLU A 88 -0.02 2.41 -1.98
N SER A 89 -1.08 1.80 -2.49
CA SER A 89 -1.12 0.41 -2.97
C SER A 89 -1.68 0.41 -4.39
N ASN A 90 -1.23 -0.53 -5.22
CA ASN A 90 -1.69 -0.70 -6.60
C ASN A 90 -3.06 -1.42 -6.68
N ASN A 91 -3.63 -1.89 -5.57
CA ASN A 91 -4.93 -2.56 -5.57
C ASN A 91 -6.09 -1.59 -5.30
N LYS A 92 -6.79 -1.21 -6.37
CA LYS A 92 -7.98 -0.35 -6.32
C LYS A 92 -9.04 -0.86 -5.35
N GLU A 93 -9.34 -2.17 -5.33
CA GLU A 93 -10.37 -2.74 -4.44
C GLU A 93 -9.98 -2.64 -2.96
N LEU A 94 -8.70 -2.86 -2.63
CA LEU A 94 -8.21 -2.71 -1.26
C LEU A 94 -8.36 -1.27 -0.79
N ILE A 95 -7.94 -0.30 -1.61
CA ILE A 95 -8.07 1.13 -1.30
C ILE A 95 -9.53 1.48 -1.03
N TYR A 96 -10.49 0.95 -1.79
CA TYR A 96 -11.91 1.17 -1.54
C TYR A 96 -12.38 0.55 -0.21
N SER A 97 -11.94 -0.67 0.11
CA SER A 97 -12.34 -1.35 1.35
C SER A 97 -11.79 -0.68 2.62
N VAL A 98 -10.62 -0.04 2.55
CA VAL A 98 -10.02 0.67 3.69
C VAL A 98 -10.55 2.09 3.84
N LYS A 99 -10.92 2.76 2.74
CA LYS A 99 -11.47 4.12 2.77
C LYS A 99 -12.93 4.18 3.22
N ASN A 100 -13.70 3.15 2.93
CA ASN A 100 -15.08 3.06 3.39
C ASN A 100 -15.09 2.45 4.80
N LYS A 101 -15.28 3.29 5.83
CA LYS A 101 -15.65 2.78 7.15
C LYS A 101 -16.92 1.95 6.99
N VAL A 102 -16.84 0.65 7.26
CA VAL A 102 -18.03 -0.13 7.58
C VAL A 102 -18.59 0.50 8.86
N GLY A 103 -19.77 1.10 8.75
CA GLY A 103 -20.55 1.56 9.90
C GLY A 103 -21.01 0.38 10.75
#